data_AF-A0A642B2K3-F1
#
_entry.id   AF-A0A642B2K3-F1
#
_cell.length_a   1.000
_cell.length_b   1.000
_cell.length_c   1.000
_cell.angle_alpha   90.00
_cell.angle_beta   90.00
_cell.angle_gamma   90.00
#
_symmetry.space_group_name_H-M   'P 1'
#
loop_
_entity.id
_entity.type
_entity.pdbx_description
1 polymer ?
#
loop_
_entity_poly.entity_id
_entity_poly.type
_entity_poly.pdbx_seq_one_letter_code
_entity_poly.pdbx_strand_id
1 'polypeptide(L)'
;MLQIYEFIVDQTAKGRSFLLFFCLLMMQTPSFAQNSAKITIQKKNISVIEALKEIEKQSDYSVGYNDSQLKNKPVLNLDLKAATLEYALSQILRGSG
;
A
#
# COMPACT_ATOMS: atom_id res chain seq x y z
N MET A 1 45.77 31.47 22.47
CA MET A 1 46.05 30.58 21.31
C MET A 1 45.35 29.23 21.45
N LEU A 2 45.67 28.40 22.45
CA LEU A 2 45.02 27.07 22.66
C LEU A 2 43.49 27.11 22.84
N GLN A 3 42.96 28.02 23.66
CA GLN A 3 41.51 28.13 23.90
C GLN A 3 40.69 28.46 22.65
N ILE A 4 41.27 29.22 21.70
CA ILE A 4 40.61 29.56 20.44
C ILE A 4 40.55 28.33 19.52
N TYR A 5 41.60 27.51 19.52
CA TYR A 5 41.62 26.25 18.76
C TYR A 5 40.61 25.23 19.29
N GLU A 6 40.52 25.05 20.60
CA GLU A 6 39.52 24.16 21.22
C GLU A 6 38.09 24.61 20.90
N PHE A 7 37.84 25.93 20.92
CA PHE A 7 36.56 26.50 20.55
C PHE A 7 36.19 26.24 19.07
N ILE A 8 37.13 26.45 18.14
CA ILE A 8 36.89 26.21 16.70
C ILE A 8 36.67 24.72 16.41
N VAL A 9 37.46 23.84 17.03
CA VAL A 9 37.34 22.38 16.86
C VAL A 9 35.99 21.88 17.41
N ASP A 10 35.58 22.35 18.59
CA ASP A 10 34.29 22.03 19.20
C ASP A 10 33.11 22.55 18.36
N GLN A 11 33.19 23.78 17.86
CA GLN A 11 32.18 24.35 16.97
C GLN A 11 32.06 23.58 15.64
N THR A 12 33.19 23.14 15.09
CA THR A 12 33.24 22.32 13.87
C THR A 12 32.67 20.91 14.11
N ALA A 13 32.98 20.29 15.25
CA ALA A 13 32.47 18.97 15.63
C ALA A 13 30.95 18.99 15.87
N LYS A 14 30.44 20.01 16.58
CA LYS A 14 29.01 20.23 16.81
C LYS A 14 28.26 20.48 15.49
N GLY A 15 28.82 21.28 14.58
CA GLY A 15 28.24 21.53 13.26
C GLY A 15 28.15 20.26 12.40
N ARG A 16 29.20 19.42 12.41
CA ARG A 16 29.19 18.12 11.71
C ARG A 16 28.17 17.16 12.30
N SER A 17 28.08 17.08 13.63
CA SER A 17 27.08 16.23 14.30
C SER A 17 25.65 16.70 14.03
N PHE A 18 25.42 18.02 14.00
CA PHE A 18 24.12 18.60 13.67
C PHE A 18 23.71 18.31 12.23
N LEU A 19 24.63 18.47 11.27
CA LEU A 19 24.37 18.14 9.86
C LEU A 19 24.04 16.66 9.68
N LEU A 20 24.80 15.76 10.31
CA LEU A 20 24.54 14.32 10.26
C LEU A 20 23.18 13.96 10.86
N PHE A 21 22.83 14.57 12.00
CA PHE A 21 21.51 14.40 12.61
C PHE A 21 20.38 14.88 11.68
N PHE A 22 20.56 16.04 11.05
CA PHE A 22 19.59 16.58 10.10
C PHE A 22 19.45 15.71 8.83
N CYS A 23 20.55 15.15 8.32
CA CYS A 23 20.51 14.20 7.20
C CYS A 23 19.72 12.93 7.56
N LEU A 24 19.85 12.41 8.79
CA LEU A 24 19.08 11.26 9.26
C LEU A 24 17.59 11.58 9.38
N LEU A 25 17.22 12.81 9.78
CA LEU A 25 15.82 13.26 9.80
C LEU A 25 15.22 13.40 8.39
N MET A 26 16.03 13.63 7.36
CA MET A 26 15.59 13.70 5.97
C MET A 26 15.35 12.32 5.34
N MET A 27 15.84 11.23 5.95
CA MET A 27 15.66 9.85 5.47
C MET A 27 14.30 9.22 5.85
N GLN A 28 13.31 10.02 6.24
CA GLN A 28 11.97 9.52 6.53
C GLN A 28 11.32 9.01 5.24
N THR A 29 11.13 7.70 5.11
CA THR A 29 10.32 7.13 4.03
C THR A 29 8.84 7.31 4.37
N PRO A 30 8.00 7.91 3.50
CA PRO A 30 6.57 7.94 3.74
C PRO A 30 6.02 6.51 3.82
N SER A 31 5.38 6.18 4.94
CA SER A 31 4.72 4.88 5.10
C SER A 31 3.40 4.89 4.33
N PHE A 32 3.39 4.28 3.15
CA PHE A 32 2.22 4.20 2.26
C PHE A 32 1.09 3.27 2.78
N ALA A 33 1.23 2.68 3.97
CA ALA A 33 0.27 1.69 4.47
C ALA A 33 -1.11 2.28 4.85
N GLN A 34 -1.22 3.60 5.06
CA GLN A 34 -2.47 4.21 5.55
C GLN A 34 -3.51 4.46 4.45
N ASN A 35 -3.10 4.56 3.17
CA ASN A 35 -4.03 4.81 2.05
C ASN A 35 -4.38 3.51 1.31
N SER A 36 -4.77 2.47 2.05
CA SER A 36 -5.24 1.22 1.45
C SER A 36 -6.54 1.46 0.68
N ALA A 37 -6.64 0.99 -0.56
CA ALA A 37 -7.85 1.07 -1.37
C ALA A 37 -9.09 0.58 -0.59
N LYS A 38 -10.18 1.35 -0.66
CA LYS A 38 -11.46 1.03 -0.04
C LYS A 38 -12.42 0.53 -1.11
N ILE A 39 -12.60 -0.78 -1.14
CA ILE A 39 -13.38 -1.46 -2.17
C ILE A 39 -14.87 -1.45 -1.81
N THR A 40 -15.71 -1.02 -2.76
CA THR A 40 -17.16 -1.07 -2.66
C THR A 40 -17.75 -1.80 -3.86
N ILE A 41 -18.41 -2.93 -3.62
CA ILE A 41 -19.07 -3.73 -4.66
C ILE A 41 -20.42 -4.18 -4.12
N GLN A 42 -21.50 -3.64 -4.67
CA GLN A 42 -22.88 -3.98 -4.32
C GLN A 42 -23.59 -4.51 -5.58
N LYS A 43 -23.32 -5.76 -5.94
CA LYS A 43 -23.80 -6.39 -7.17
C LYS A 43 -24.22 -7.84 -6.91
N LYS A 44 -25.31 -8.27 -7.55
CA LYS A 44 -25.80 -9.66 -7.53
C LYS A 44 -25.49 -10.33 -8.86
N ASN A 45 -25.24 -11.65 -8.83
CA ASN A 45 -24.92 -12.47 -9.99
C ASN A 45 -23.73 -11.95 -10.82
N ILE A 46 -22.70 -11.40 -10.18
CA ILE A 46 -21.49 -10.93 -10.86
C ILE A 46 -20.51 -12.09 -11.07
N SER A 47 -19.86 -12.18 -12.23
CA SER A 47 -18.81 -13.18 -12.42
C SER A 47 -17.55 -12.85 -11.60
N VAL A 48 -16.73 -13.86 -11.29
CA VAL A 48 -15.44 -13.66 -10.59
C VAL A 48 -14.56 -12.67 -11.36
N ILE A 49 -14.48 -12.82 -12.69
CA ILE A 49 -13.69 -11.95 -13.57
C ILE A 49 -14.16 -10.49 -13.49
N GLU A 50 -15.46 -10.24 -13.55
CA GLU A 50 -16.00 -8.89 -13.42
C GLU A 50 -15.76 -8.29 -12.04
N ALA A 51 -15.85 -9.10 -10.98
CA ALA A 51 -15.54 -8.65 -9.63
C ALA A 51 -14.06 -8.28 -9.48
N LEU A 52 -13.13 -9.05 -10.06
CA LEU A 52 -11.70 -8.72 -10.10
C LEU A 52 -11.42 -7.44 -10.91
N LYS A 53 -12.11 -7.24 -12.04
CA LYS A 53 -12.01 -5.97 -12.79
C LYS A 53 -12.51 -4.77 -12.00
N GLU A 54 -13.50 -4.95 -11.13
CA GLU A 54 -13.99 -3.90 -10.25
C GLU A 54 -12.95 -3.55 -9.15
N ILE A 55 -12.17 -4.52 -8.69
CA ILE A 55 -11.00 -4.28 -7.82
C ILE A 55 -9.93 -3.45 -8.52
N GLU A 56 -9.57 -3.81 -9.75
CA GLU A 56 -8.56 -3.07 -10.54
C GLU A 56 -8.98 -1.62 -10.80
N LYS A 57 -10.28 -1.32 -10.88
CA LYS A 57 -10.76 0.06 -11.06
C LYS A 57 -10.68 0.91 -9.79
N GLN A 58 -10.79 0.28 -8.62
CA GLN A 58 -10.86 0.97 -7.32
C GLN A 58 -9.54 0.93 -6.54
N SER A 59 -8.54 0.25 -7.09
CA SER A 59 -7.21 0.09 -6.48
C SER A 59 -6.12 0.27 -7.52
N ASP A 60 -4.91 0.58 -7.08
CA ASP A 60 -3.75 0.72 -7.98
C ASP A 60 -3.12 -0.64 -8.34
N TYR A 61 -3.86 -1.74 -8.18
CA TYR A 61 -3.39 -3.10 -8.42
C TYR A 61 -3.96 -3.65 -9.72
N SER A 62 -3.11 -4.36 -10.48
CA SER A 62 -3.55 -5.26 -11.56
C SER A 62 -3.60 -6.68 -11.04
N VAL A 63 -4.64 -7.42 -11.41
CA VAL A 63 -4.92 -8.78 -10.95
C VAL A 63 -4.75 -9.75 -12.12
N GLY A 64 -3.69 -10.55 -12.07
CA GLY A 64 -3.48 -11.64 -13.03
C GLY A 64 -4.31 -12.87 -12.72
N TYR A 65 -5.03 -13.41 -13.70
CA TYR A 65 -5.77 -14.66 -13.60
C TYR A 65 -5.83 -15.40 -14.94
N ASN A 66 -6.16 -16.69 -14.90
CA ASN A 66 -6.42 -17.48 -16.10
C ASN A 66 -7.93 -17.51 -16.38
N ASP A 67 -8.35 -16.86 -17.46
CA ASP A 67 -9.75 -16.82 -17.93
C ASP A 67 -10.39 -18.20 -17.98
N SER A 68 -9.66 -19.21 -18.46
CA SER A 68 -10.19 -20.57 -18.63
C SER A 68 -10.56 -21.23 -17.30
N GLN A 69 -9.94 -20.83 -16.20
CA GLN A 69 -10.21 -21.35 -14.86
C GLN A 69 -11.36 -20.62 -14.16
N LEU A 70 -11.63 -19.37 -14.53
CA LEU A 70 -12.63 -18.52 -13.88
C LEU A 70 -13.94 -18.38 -14.66
N LYS A 71 -13.94 -18.60 -15.98
CA LYS A 71 -15.09 -18.40 -16.86
C LYS A 71 -16.33 -19.24 -16.48
N ASN A 72 -16.11 -20.44 -15.95
CA ASN A 72 -17.18 -21.37 -15.57
C ASN A 72 -17.44 -21.40 -14.05
N LYS A 73 -16.83 -20.49 -13.28
CA LYS A 73 -17.06 -20.41 -11.84
C LYS A 73 -18.44 -19.82 -11.54
N PRO A 74 -19.06 -20.22 -10.42
CA PRO A 74 -20.35 -19.69 -10.04
C PRO A 74 -20.30 -18.16 -9.90
N VAL A 75 -21.41 -17.53 -10.25
CA VAL A 75 -21.60 -16.10 -10.04
C VAL A 75 -21.71 -15.79 -8.56
N LEU A 76 -21.28 -14.59 -8.18
CA LEU A 76 -21.20 -14.11 -6.81
C LEU A 76 -22.29 -13.09 -6.52
N ASN A 77 -22.67 -13.02 -5.24
CA ASN A 77 -23.48 -11.93 -4.71
C ASN A 77 -22.61 -11.18 -3.71
N LEU A 78 -22.19 -9.96 -4.06
CA LEU A 78 -21.27 -9.14 -3.29
C LEU A 78 -22.00 -7.91 -2.73
N ASP A 79 -21.88 -7.70 -1.42
CA ASP A 79 -22.30 -6.49 -0.70
C ASP A 79 -21.14 -6.02 0.18
N LEU A 80 -20.13 -5.44 -0.47
CA LEU A 80 -18.93 -4.89 0.14
C LEU A 80 -19.07 -3.37 0.23
N LYS A 81 -18.84 -2.81 1.42
CA LYS A 81 -18.90 -1.36 1.69
C LYS A 81 -17.60 -0.91 2.32
N ALA A 82 -16.82 -0.13 1.57
CA ALA A 82 -15.51 0.38 2.00
C ALA A 82 -14.59 -0.71 2.61
N ALA A 83 -14.63 -1.91 2.04
CA ALA A 83 -13.84 -3.05 2.47
C ALA A 83 -12.35 -2.86 2.19
N THR A 84 -11.49 -3.54 2.94
CA THR A 84 -10.07 -3.62 2.59
C THR A 84 -9.91 -4.45 1.31
N LEU A 85 -8.86 -4.15 0.54
CA LEU A 85 -8.49 -4.92 -0.65
C LEU A 85 -8.39 -6.43 -0.35
N GLU A 86 -7.70 -6.78 0.74
CA GLU A 86 -7.53 -8.17 1.17
C GLU A 86 -8.87 -8.86 1.45
N TYR A 87 -9.76 -8.20 2.20
CA TYR A 87 -11.07 -8.75 2.49
C TYR A 87 -11.89 -8.92 1.20
N ALA A 88 -11.89 -7.94 0.31
CA ALA A 88 -12.61 -8.02 -0.95
C ALA A 88 -12.12 -9.19 -1.82
N LEU A 89 -10.80 -9.36 -1.97
CA LEU A 89 -10.21 -10.49 -2.70
C LEU A 89 -10.57 -11.84 -2.05
N SER A 90 -10.57 -11.92 -0.72
CA SER A 90 -10.96 -13.14 0.00
C SER A 90 -12.41 -13.56 -0.28
N GLN A 91 -13.32 -12.58 -0.43
CA GLN A 91 -14.73 -12.86 -0.75
C GLN A 91 -14.91 -13.25 -2.22
N ILE A 92 -14.17 -12.61 -3.13
CA ILE A 92 -14.28 -12.86 -4.57
C ILE A 92 -13.70 -14.24 -4.94
N LEU A 93 -12.57 -14.62 -4.35
CA LEU A 93 -11.87 -15.87 -4.66
C LEU A 93 -12.30 -17.04 -3.77
N ARG A 94 -13.34 -16.85 -2.95
CA ARG A 94 -13.83 -17.91 -2.07
C ARG A 94 -14.37 -19.08 -2.90
N GLY A 95 -13.74 -20.25 -2.77
CA GLY A 95 -14.15 -21.46 -3.50
C GLY A 95 -13.76 -21.47 -4.99
N SER A 96 -12.92 -20.54 -5.45
CA SER A 96 -12.38 -20.59 -6.81
C SER A 96 -11.25 -21.61 -6.99
N GLY A 97 -10.65 -22.10 -5.89
CA GLY A 97 -9.60 -23.11 -5.85
C GLY A 97 -9.58 -23.85 -4.52
#